data_AF-A0A819FNK4-F1
#
_entry.id   AF-A0A819FNK4-F1
#
_cell.length_a   1.000
_cell.length_b   1.000
_cell.length_c   1.000
_cell.angle_alpha   90.00
_cell.angle_beta   90.00
_cell.angle_gamma   90.00
#
_symmetry.space_group_name_H-M   'P 1'
#
loop_
_entity.id
_entity.type
_entity.pdbx_description
1 polymer ?
#
loop_
_entity_poly.entity_id
_entity_poly.type
_entity_poly.pdbx_seq_one_letter_code
_entity_poly.pdbx_strand_id
1 'polypeptide(L)'
;METTSSKEQERENLVLSVWPNCNHLSTIDPTCLAASLWLRAQGLSYSIVNANRQISMILGTYPTLHDMVNKKHYVGFELIYEYSRTLHPTADELALLATFKRLFVPAFMHSQWLDETNKTSFRTLYHYTIGLPTSLFYIRKKFSSAQTWFDIIASKCSYSNEQQNTIYADADRCLSILEDKLAKNNQQFIGGEKFSLIDAWVSSYLLVLIHFASEKSRLRTLLTQHLRLVDYIQRIDEEQLLLYKERESHNHISPTSPENSVDIVSVLHIISQVGRAYFIETALIHQINERMTLIEHALFKLYDEFVSRYKTSLRIAITNDLHDNQYRLAALFEQIVTFMDSFKLDI
;
A
#
# COMPACT_ATOMS: atom_id res chain seq x y z
N MET A 1 -38.22 -22.66 17.15
CA MET A 1 -38.33 -21.62 16.11
C MET A 1 -37.96 -20.31 16.75
N GLU A 2 -36.98 -19.63 16.14
CA GLU A 2 -36.58 -18.24 16.34
C GLU A 2 -36.08 -17.81 17.73
N THR A 3 -34.77 -17.66 17.84
CA THR A 3 -34.14 -16.33 17.97
C THR A 3 -32.67 -16.45 17.57
N THR A 4 -32.47 -16.44 16.26
CA THR A 4 -31.21 -16.21 15.53
C THR A 4 -30.60 -14.82 15.78
N SER A 5 -31.00 -14.11 16.83
CA SER A 5 -30.69 -12.69 17.05
C SER A 5 -29.41 -12.44 17.86
N SER A 6 -28.75 -13.46 18.40
CA SER A 6 -27.53 -13.29 19.21
C SER A 6 -26.23 -13.60 18.46
N LYS A 7 -26.29 -14.16 17.25
CA LYS A 7 -25.09 -14.52 16.46
C LYS A 7 -24.66 -13.47 15.43
N GLU A 8 -25.55 -12.55 15.03
CA GLU A 8 -25.22 -11.43 14.12
C GLU A 8 -24.67 -10.19 14.85
N GLN A 9 -24.56 -10.26 16.18
CA GLN A 9 -24.21 -9.11 17.03
C GLN A 9 -22.88 -9.27 17.79
N GLU A 10 -22.06 -10.25 17.43
CA GLU A 10 -20.59 -10.18 17.62
C GLU A 10 -20.01 -9.37 16.45
N ARG A 11 -20.31 -8.07 16.42
CA ARG A 11 -19.63 -7.15 15.50
C ARG A 11 -18.14 -7.22 15.77
N GLU A 12 -17.36 -7.40 14.71
CA GLU A 12 -15.91 -7.51 14.67
C GLU A 12 -15.25 -6.47 15.59
N ASN A 13 -14.78 -6.91 16.76
CA ASN A 13 -14.19 -6.04 17.78
C ASN A 13 -12.84 -5.42 17.36
N LEU A 14 -12.26 -5.95 16.28
CA LEU A 14 -11.02 -5.52 15.69
C LEU A 14 -11.30 -4.92 14.32
N VAL A 15 -10.83 -3.69 14.11
CA VAL A 15 -10.91 -3.02 12.82
C VAL A 15 -9.49 -2.77 12.33
N LEU A 16 -9.11 -3.38 11.20
CA LEU A 16 -7.85 -3.14 10.54
C LEU A 16 -8.03 -2.07 9.46
N SER A 17 -7.47 -0.89 9.71
CA SER A 17 -7.38 0.18 8.73
C SER A 17 -6.15 -0.04 7.83
N VAL A 18 -6.37 -0.14 6.52
CA VAL A 18 -5.33 -0.41 5.51
C VAL A 18 -5.32 0.62 4.38
N TRP A 19 -4.24 0.68 3.62
CA TRP A 19 -4.25 1.37 2.33
C TRP A 19 -5.30 0.76 1.39
N PRO A 20 -5.93 1.56 0.51
CA PRO A 20 -7.01 1.07 -0.35
C PRO A 20 -6.64 -0.19 -1.14
N ASN A 21 -7.63 -1.05 -1.32
CA ASN A 21 -7.53 -2.28 -2.10
C ASN A 21 -7.39 -2.00 -3.60
N CYS A 22 -6.74 -2.93 -4.29
CA CYS A 22 -6.81 -3.04 -5.75
C CYS A 22 -6.91 -4.52 -6.11
N ASN A 23 -7.77 -4.84 -7.07
CA ASN A 23 -8.14 -6.21 -7.43
C ASN A 23 -8.74 -6.96 -6.23
N HIS A 24 -8.51 -8.28 -6.11
CA HIS A 24 -8.95 -9.09 -4.98
C HIS A 24 -8.03 -9.00 -3.76
N LEU A 25 -6.87 -8.34 -3.87
CA LEU A 25 -5.99 -8.10 -2.74
C LEU A 25 -6.59 -7.05 -1.80
N SER A 26 -6.42 -7.24 -0.49
CA SER A 26 -6.96 -6.33 0.51
C SER A 26 -6.32 -4.94 0.48
N THR A 27 -5.12 -4.79 -0.13
CA THR A 27 -4.36 -3.53 -0.15
C THR A 27 -3.18 -3.61 -1.12
N ILE A 28 -2.75 -2.46 -1.65
CA ILE A 28 -1.56 -2.32 -2.50
C ILE A 28 -0.25 -2.16 -1.71
N ASP A 29 -0.33 -1.95 -0.40
CA ASP A 29 0.84 -1.75 0.46
C ASP A 29 1.27 -3.08 1.12
N PRO A 30 2.53 -3.52 0.91
CA PRO A 30 3.00 -4.80 1.43
C PRO A 30 2.89 -4.92 2.95
N THR A 31 3.08 -3.83 3.70
CA THR A 31 3.03 -3.86 5.17
C THR A 31 1.59 -4.01 5.68
N CYS A 32 0.63 -3.36 5.02
CA CYS A 32 -0.79 -3.57 5.30
C CYS A 32 -1.25 -4.99 4.94
N LEU A 33 -0.78 -5.51 3.81
CA LEU A 33 -1.11 -6.88 3.40
C LEU A 33 -0.53 -7.89 4.40
N ALA A 34 0.69 -7.65 4.88
CA ALA A 34 1.34 -8.50 5.89
C ALA A 34 0.54 -8.52 7.20
N ALA A 35 0.04 -7.37 7.66
CA ALA A 35 -0.80 -7.29 8.85
C ALA A 35 -2.10 -8.09 8.67
N SER A 36 -2.75 -7.99 7.50
CA SER A 36 -3.96 -8.74 7.19
C SER A 36 -3.71 -10.26 7.16
N LEU A 37 -2.67 -10.70 6.47
CA LEU A 37 -2.29 -12.12 6.42
C LEU A 37 -1.96 -12.64 7.82
N TRP A 38 -1.18 -11.88 8.61
CA TRP A 38 -0.80 -12.24 9.97
C TRP A 38 -2.00 -12.40 10.90
N LEU A 39 -2.87 -11.39 10.99
CA LEU A 39 -4.05 -11.44 11.86
C LEU A 39 -4.96 -12.61 11.50
N ARG A 40 -5.09 -12.92 10.21
CA ARG A 40 -5.85 -14.08 9.74
C ARG A 40 -5.20 -15.40 10.14
N ALA A 41 -3.89 -15.52 9.97
CA ALA A 41 -3.15 -16.72 10.39
C ALA A 41 -3.28 -16.99 11.89
N GLN A 42 -3.45 -15.94 12.71
CA GLN A 42 -3.74 -16.07 14.14
C GLN A 42 -5.22 -16.41 14.45
N GLY A 43 -6.07 -16.56 13.44
CA GLY A 43 -7.49 -16.89 13.61
C GLY A 43 -8.34 -15.75 14.19
N LEU A 44 -7.87 -14.50 14.11
CA LEU A 44 -8.60 -13.35 14.63
C LEU A 44 -9.68 -12.92 13.63
N SER A 45 -10.88 -12.64 14.15
CA SER A 45 -11.96 -12.01 13.39
C SER A 45 -11.78 -10.49 13.41
N TYR A 46 -11.72 -9.86 12.22
CA TYR A 46 -11.52 -8.43 12.08
C TYR A 46 -12.15 -7.89 10.79
N SER A 47 -12.68 -6.65 10.83
CA SER A 47 -13.07 -5.90 9.63
C SER A 47 -11.85 -5.28 8.98
N ILE A 48 -11.89 -5.17 7.65
CA ILE A 48 -10.96 -4.32 6.91
C ILE A 48 -11.68 -3.03 6.54
N VAL A 49 -11.09 -1.90 6.91
CA VAL A 49 -11.55 -0.57 6.49
C VAL A 49 -10.47 0.07 5.64
N ASN A 50 -10.83 0.40 4.40
CA ASN A 50 -9.95 1.17 3.54
C ASN A 50 -9.80 2.59 4.10
N ALA A 51 -8.56 3.05 4.17
CA ALA A 51 -8.25 4.43 4.53
C ALA A 51 -8.97 5.39 3.57
N ASN A 52 -9.98 6.10 4.08
CA ASN A 52 -10.64 7.19 3.36
C ASN A 52 -10.26 8.58 3.91
N ARG A 53 -9.49 8.63 5.00
CA ARG A 53 -9.12 9.86 5.69
C ARG A 53 -7.81 10.40 5.11
N GLN A 54 -7.94 11.52 4.40
CA GLN A 54 -6.86 12.16 3.65
C GLN A 54 -5.61 12.48 4.50
N ILE A 55 -5.78 12.84 5.78
CA ILE A 55 -4.65 13.25 6.66
C ILE A 55 -3.82 12.06 7.15
N SER A 56 -4.44 10.97 7.60
CA SER A 56 -3.72 9.76 8.02
C SER A 56 -3.02 9.07 6.85
N MET A 57 -3.54 9.23 5.63
CA MET A 57 -2.85 8.85 4.40
C MET A 57 -1.59 9.70 4.17
N ILE A 58 -1.67 11.03 4.34
CA ILE A 58 -0.48 11.92 4.21
C ILE A 58 0.60 11.57 5.25
N LEU A 59 0.19 11.27 6.49
CA LEU A 59 1.10 10.90 7.56
C LEU A 59 1.71 9.49 7.36
N GLY A 60 0.99 8.59 6.68
CA GLY A 60 1.46 7.24 6.37
C GLY A 60 1.43 6.31 7.57
N THR A 61 0.39 6.40 8.41
CA THR A 61 0.27 5.66 9.67
C THR A 61 -0.36 4.28 9.52
N TYR A 62 -0.37 3.70 8.31
CA TYR A 62 -0.98 2.39 8.05
C TYR A 62 0.07 1.29 7.96
N PRO A 63 -0.25 0.04 8.35
CA PRO A 63 -1.56 -0.41 8.87
C PRO A 63 -1.85 0.10 10.29
N THR A 64 -3.13 0.23 10.64
CA THR A 64 -3.57 0.53 12.02
C THR A 64 -4.63 -0.46 12.46
N LEU A 65 -4.40 -1.15 13.58
CA LEU A 65 -5.41 -2.00 14.21
C LEU A 65 -6.11 -1.21 15.33
N HIS A 66 -7.42 -1.15 15.26
CA HIS A 66 -8.28 -0.56 16.27
C HIS A 66 -8.94 -1.69 17.07
N ASP A 67 -8.60 -1.78 18.34
CA ASP A 67 -9.29 -2.64 19.29
C ASP A 67 -10.41 -1.83 19.95
N MET A 68 -11.64 -2.10 19.54
CA MET A 68 -12.83 -1.35 19.97
C MET A 68 -13.21 -1.66 21.42
N VAL A 69 -12.83 -2.84 21.92
CA VAL A 69 -13.13 -3.28 23.30
C VAL A 69 -12.20 -2.57 24.27
N ASN A 70 -10.90 -2.64 24.00
CA ASN A 70 -9.89 -2.03 24.88
C ASN A 70 -9.63 -0.54 24.56
N LYS A 71 -10.26 0.01 23.51
CA LYS A 71 -10.07 1.37 23.02
C LYS A 71 -8.60 1.69 22.74
N LYS A 72 -7.88 0.73 22.16
CA LYS A 72 -6.44 0.85 21.84
C LYS A 72 -6.22 0.90 20.34
N HIS A 73 -5.15 1.59 19.95
CA HIS A 73 -4.73 1.72 18.56
C HIS A 73 -3.28 1.26 18.42
N TYR A 74 -3.06 0.31 17.51
CA TYR A 74 -1.74 -0.24 17.21
C TYR A 74 -1.35 0.20 15.80
N VAL A 75 -0.39 1.12 15.71
CA VAL A 75 0.07 1.74 14.46
C VAL A 75 1.35 1.07 13.98
N GLY A 76 1.33 0.58 12.74
CA GLY A 76 2.43 -0.16 12.14
C GLY A 76 2.35 -1.66 12.39
N PHE A 77 2.94 -2.43 11.47
CA PHE A 77 2.91 -3.88 11.51
C PHE A 77 3.53 -4.43 12.81
N GLU A 78 4.61 -3.82 13.29
CA GLU A 78 5.33 -4.25 14.48
C GLU A 78 4.42 -4.26 15.72
N LEU A 79 3.63 -3.21 15.95
CA LEU A 79 2.71 -3.15 17.09
C LEU A 79 1.52 -4.11 16.92
N ILE A 80 1.06 -4.33 15.70
CA ILE A 80 -0.01 -5.29 15.39
C ILE A 80 0.47 -6.72 15.63
N TYR A 81 1.70 -7.02 15.22
CA TYR A 81 2.34 -8.31 15.46
C TYR A 81 2.49 -8.57 16.96
N GLU A 82 3.02 -7.60 17.71
CA GLU A 82 3.17 -7.71 19.17
C GLU A 82 1.82 -7.91 19.88
N TYR A 83 0.76 -7.31 19.38
CA TYR A 83 -0.60 -7.45 19.92
C TYR A 83 -1.14 -8.88 19.78
N SER A 84 -0.97 -9.51 18.61
CA SER A 84 -1.60 -10.79 18.29
C SER A 84 -0.67 -12.00 18.36
N ARG A 85 0.63 -11.81 18.61
CA ARG A 85 1.56 -12.94 18.70
C ARG A 85 1.22 -13.84 19.87
N THR A 86 1.16 -15.13 19.59
CA THR A 86 1.04 -16.19 20.60
C THR A 86 2.39 -16.79 20.95
N LEU A 87 3.33 -16.75 20.01
CA LEU A 87 4.68 -17.27 20.14
C LEU A 87 5.70 -16.23 19.67
N HIS A 88 6.86 -16.21 20.32
CA HIS A 88 7.98 -15.39 19.88
C HIS A 88 8.63 -16.00 18.64
N PRO A 89 9.09 -15.16 17.70
CA PRO A 89 9.77 -15.64 16.52
C PRO A 89 11.12 -16.25 16.92
N THR A 90 11.53 -17.30 16.22
CA THR A 90 12.82 -17.94 16.48
C THR A 90 13.98 -17.05 16.04
N ALA A 91 15.19 -17.28 16.57
CA ALA A 91 16.37 -16.54 16.13
C ALA A 91 16.62 -16.69 14.62
N ASP A 92 16.40 -17.90 14.09
CA ASP A 92 16.52 -18.20 12.66
C ASP A 92 15.50 -17.42 11.82
N GLU A 93 14.25 -17.33 12.29
CA GLU A 93 13.20 -16.57 11.63
C GLU A 93 13.49 -15.07 11.61
N LEU A 94 13.96 -14.52 12.73
CA LEU A 94 14.38 -13.11 12.80
C LEU A 94 15.59 -12.82 11.91
N ALA A 95 16.56 -13.73 11.85
CA ALA A 95 17.71 -13.61 10.96
C ALA A 95 17.29 -13.65 9.48
N LEU A 96 16.32 -14.51 9.14
CA LEU A 96 15.78 -14.59 7.79
C LEU A 96 14.99 -13.34 7.42
N LEU A 97 14.17 -12.81 8.34
CA LEU A 97 13.45 -11.56 8.15
C LEU A 97 14.40 -10.37 7.98
N ALA A 98 15.45 -10.28 8.80
CA ALA A 98 16.48 -9.27 8.67
C ALA A 98 17.20 -9.37 7.31
N THR A 99 17.48 -10.59 6.87
CA THR A 99 18.07 -10.87 5.54
C THR A 99 17.15 -10.40 4.43
N PHE A 100 15.85 -10.73 4.51
CA PHE A 100 14.84 -10.30 3.55
C PHE A 100 14.73 -8.77 3.47
N LYS A 101 14.60 -8.11 4.63
CA LYS A 101 14.53 -6.64 4.72
C LYS A 101 15.80 -5.97 4.20
N ARG A 102 16.97 -6.59 4.36
CA ARG A 102 18.26 -6.04 3.91
C ARG A 102 18.51 -6.26 2.42
N LEU A 103 18.17 -7.42 1.88
CA LEU A 103 18.55 -7.82 0.52
C LEU A 103 17.43 -7.61 -0.49
N PHE A 104 16.19 -7.97 -0.16
CA PHE A 104 15.08 -7.97 -1.10
C PHE A 104 14.34 -6.62 -1.14
N VAL A 105 14.02 -6.06 0.03
CA VAL A 105 13.21 -4.83 0.13
C VAL A 105 13.84 -3.65 -0.64
N PRO A 106 15.17 -3.45 -0.66
CA PRO A 106 15.77 -2.45 -1.54
C PRO A 106 15.48 -2.64 -3.03
N ALA A 107 15.63 -3.86 -3.55
CA ALA A 107 15.35 -4.14 -4.96
C ALA A 107 13.86 -3.94 -5.26
N PHE A 108 12.98 -4.30 -4.32
CA PHE A 108 11.55 -4.02 -4.42
C PHE A 108 11.26 -2.51 -4.49
N MET A 109 11.86 -1.71 -3.62
CA MET A 109 11.71 -0.24 -3.64
C MET A 109 12.24 0.36 -4.95
N HIS A 110 13.39 -0.10 -5.45
CA HIS A 110 13.92 0.30 -6.75
C HIS A 110 12.91 -0.03 -7.86
N SER A 111 12.47 -1.29 -7.91
CA SER A 111 11.55 -1.80 -8.93
C SER A 111 10.22 -1.05 -8.93
N GLN A 112 9.73 -0.61 -7.78
CA GLN A 112 8.45 0.10 -7.67
C GLN A 112 8.56 1.59 -8.05
N TRP A 113 9.61 2.28 -7.61
CA TRP A 113 9.66 3.75 -7.63
C TRP A 113 10.65 4.35 -8.63
N LEU A 114 11.68 3.59 -9.05
CA LEU A 114 12.77 4.09 -9.89
C LEU A 114 12.88 3.36 -11.23
N ASP A 115 12.47 2.09 -11.32
CA ASP A 115 12.48 1.32 -12.55
C ASP A 115 11.45 1.88 -13.55
N GLU A 116 11.93 2.35 -14.71
CA GLU A 116 11.12 2.97 -15.75
C GLU A 116 10.06 2.04 -16.34
N THR A 117 10.22 0.71 -16.22
CA THR A 117 9.21 -0.26 -16.66
C THR A 117 7.95 -0.27 -15.78
N ASN A 118 8.06 0.22 -14.53
CA ASN A 118 7.05 0.07 -13.48
C ASN A 118 6.60 1.40 -12.89
N LYS A 119 7.50 2.38 -12.79
CA LYS A 119 7.31 3.65 -12.08
C LYS A 119 6.02 4.35 -12.50
N THR A 120 5.73 4.41 -13.80
CA THR A 120 4.50 5.02 -14.31
C THR A 120 3.26 4.22 -13.92
N SER A 121 3.29 2.89 -14.08
CA SER A 121 2.17 2.01 -13.74
C SER A 121 1.83 2.06 -12.26
N PHE A 122 2.83 2.03 -11.37
CA PHE A 122 2.62 2.17 -9.93
C PHE A 122 2.08 3.57 -9.60
N ARG A 123 2.60 4.65 -10.18
CA ARG A 123 2.04 5.99 -9.94
C ARG A 123 0.55 6.04 -10.30
N THR A 124 0.18 5.55 -11.48
CA THR A 124 -1.22 5.50 -11.92
C THR A 124 -2.08 4.65 -10.99
N LEU A 125 -1.58 3.48 -10.55
CA LEU A 125 -2.25 2.63 -9.58
C LEU A 125 -2.52 3.38 -8.26
N TYR A 126 -1.52 4.07 -7.72
CA TYR A 126 -1.65 4.84 -6.49
C TYR A 126 -2.58 6.05 -6.66
N HIS A 127 -2.58 6.71 -7.83
CA HIS A 127 -3.54 7.78 -8.14
C HIS A 127 -4.98 7.26 -8.19
N TYR A 128 -5.20 6.12 -8.83
CA TYR A 128 -6.52 5.50 -8.94
C TYR A 128 -7.06 5.03 -7.59
N THR A 129 -6.21 4.43 -6.76
CA THR A 129 -6.61 3.82 -5.48
C THR A 129 -6.77 4.83 -4.34
N ILE A 130 -5.87 5.81 -4.23
CA ILE A 130 -5.88 6.82 -3.15
C ILE A 130 -6.67 8.08 -3.53
N GLY A 131 -6.77 8.39 -4.82
CA GLY A 131 -7.36 9.63 -5.32
C GLY A 131 -6.43 10.84 -5.21
N LEU A 132 -6.74 11.90 -5.96
CA LEU A 132 -6.07 13.19 -5.86
C LEU A 132 -6.71 14.05 -4.76
N PRO A 133 -5.95 14.92 -4.04
CA PRO A 133 -4.51 15.20 -4.20
C PRO A 133 -3.58 14.35 -3.31
N THR A 134 -4.14 13.53 -2.41
CA THR A 134 -3.40 12.75 -1.40
C THR A 134 -2.38 11.79 -2.00
N SER A 135 -2.70 11.18 -3.14
CA SER A 135 -1.77 10.33 -3.89
C SER A 135 -0.49 11.06 -4.30
N LEU A 136 -0.54 12.35 -4.67
CA LEU A 136 0.65 13.12 -5.05
C LEU A 136 1.63 13.25 -3.89
N PHE A 137 1.13 13.58 -2.69
CA PHE A 137 1.96 13.69 -1.49
C PHE A 137 2.59 12.35 -1.11
N TYR A 138 1.79 11.29 -1.16
CA TYR A 138 2.25 9.95 -0.83
C TYR A 138 3.33 9.46 -1.80
N ILE A 139 3.05 9.54 -3.11
CA ILE A 139 3.98 9.14 -4.17
C ILE A 139 5.27 9.95 -4.07
N ARG A 140 5.20 11.28 -3.89
CA ARG A 140 6.38 12.13 -3.72
C ARG A 140 7.21 11.69 -2.51
N LYS A 141 6.57 11.45 -1.36
CA LYS A 141 7.25 10.96 -0.16
C LYS A 141 7.97 9.64 -0.42
N LYS A 142 7.31 8.67 -1.07
CA LYS A 142 7.90 7.36 -1.39
C LYS A 142 9.05 7.47 -2.40
N PHE A 143 8.85 8.23 -3.48
CA PHE A 143 9.88 8.49 -4.48
C PHE A 143 11.11 9.18 -3.87
N SER A 144 10.91 10.26 -3.11
CA SER A 144 12.01 10.96 -2.45
C SER A 144 12.73 10.07 -1.42
N SER A 145 12.00 9.22 -0.70
CA SER A 145 12.61 8.27 0.24
C SER A 145 13.46 7.23 -0.48
N ALA A 146 12.96 6.66 -1.58
CA ALA A 146 13.72 5.73 -2.41
C ALA A 146 14.97 6.42 -2.98
N GLN A 147 14.81 7.57 -3.64
CA GLN A 147 15.92 8.32 -4.23
C GLN A 147 16.99 8.64 -3.19
N THR A 148 16.61 9.17 -2.02
CA THR A 148 17.55 9.49 -0.93
C THR A 148 18.31 8.25 -0.48
N TRP A 149 17.65 7.10 -0.37
CA TRP A 149 18.30 5.85 0.03
C TRP A 149 19.36 5.41 -0.98
N PHE A 150 19.04 5.44 -2.28
CA PHE A 150 20.00 5.07 -3.32
C PHE A 150 21.12 6.11 -3.47
N ASP A 151 20.85 7.40 -3.29
CA ASP A 151 21.87 8.47 -3.33
C ASP A 151 22.88 8.32 -2.18
N ILE A 152 22.42 7.92 -0.99
CA ILE A 152 23.29 7.63 0.17
C ILE A 152 24.22 6.47 -0.14
N ILE A 153 23.68 5.38 -0.69
CA ILE A 153 24.47 4.19 -1.06
C ILE A 153 25.44 4.48 -2.19
N ALA A 154 25.04 5.36 -3.11
CA ALA A 154 25.88 5.75 -4.22
C ALA A 154 27.06 6.66 -3.81
N SER A 155 27.16 7.04 -2.53
CA SER A 155 28.27 7.84 -1.97
C SER A 155 28.53 9.14 -2.75
N LYS A 156 27.46 9.82 -3.17
CA LYS A 156 27.46 11.10 -3.93
C LYS A 156 27.97 11.05 -5.37
N CYS A 157 28.38 9.89 -5.89
CA CYS A 157 28.50 9.67 -7.33
C CYS A 157 27.15 9.15 -7.85
N SER A 158 26.74 9.54 -9.04
CA SER A 158 25.47 9.13 -9.64
C SER A 158 25.23 7.62 -9.50
N TYR A 159 24.02 7.23 -9.08
CA TYR A 159 23.56 5.84 -9.00
C TYR A 159 23.92 5.07 -10.28
N SER A 160 24.87 4.13 -10.17
CA SER A 160 25.45 3.46 -11.33
C SER A 160 24.72 2.16 -11.67
N ASN A 161 24.84 1.72 -12.93
CA ASN A 161 24.34 0.41 -13.35
C ASN A 161 24.96 -0.76 -12.56
N GLU A 162 26.18 -0.58 -12.05
CA GLU A 162 26.85 -1.59 -11.22
C GLU A 162 26.15 -1.74 -9.86
N GLN A 163 25.80 -0.64 -9.20
CA GLN A 163 25.06 -0.66 -7.95
C GLN A 163 23.66 -1.27 -8.13
N GLN A 164 22.98 -0.92 -9.21
CA GLN A 164 21.73 -1.60 -9.61
C GLN A 164 21.93 -3.11 -9.69
N ASN A 165 22.95 -3.56 -10.43
CA ASN A 165 23.24 -4.99 -10.58
C ASN A 165 23.50 -5.68 -9.24
N THR A 166 24.23 -5.04 -8.33
CA THR A 166 24.46 -5.58 -6.98
C THR A 166 23.16 -5.74 -6.21
N ILE A 167 22.27 -4.74 -6.23
CA ILE A 167 20.98 -4.78 -5.52
C ILE A 167 20.09 -5.92 -6.05
N TYR A 168 20.02 -6.10 -7.36
CA TYR A 168 19.24 -7.18 -7.96
C TYR A 168 19.89 -8.56 -7.73
N ALA A 169 21.21 -8.67 -7.74
CA ALA A 169 21.92 -9.91 -7.40
C ALA A 169 21.74 -10.30 -5.92
N ASP A 170 21.68 -9.31 -5.03
CA ASP A 170 21.40 -9.51 -3.61
C ASP A 170 19.95 -9.98 -3.38
N ALA A 171 19.00 -9.42 -4.11
CA ALA A 171 17.61 -9.88 -4.09
C ALA A 171 17.47 -11.31 -4.62
N ASP A 172 18.15 -11.64 -5.73
CA ASP A 172 18.18 -13.00 -6.30
C ASP A 172 18.75 -14.03 -5.32
N ARG A 173 19.85 -13.67 -4.64
CA ARG A 173 20.40 -14.49 -3.54
C ARG A 173 19.39 -14.68 -2.41
N CYS A 174 18.65 -13.62 -2.04
CA CYS A 174 17.62 -13.71 -1.02
C CYS A 174 16.48 -14.66 -1.43
N LEU A 175 16.02 -14.58 -2.68
CA LEU A 175 14.98 -15.46 -3.20
C LEU A 175 15.46 -16.93 -3.21
N SER A 176 16.71 -17.17 -3.62
CA SER A 176 17.32 -18.50 -3.56
C SER A 176 17.31 -19.07 -2.13
N ILE A 177 17.67 -18.28 -1.12
CA ILE A 177 17.65 -18.70 0.30
C ILE A 177 16.22 -19.04 0.76
N LEU A 178 15.22 -18.27 0.33
CA LEU A 178 13.82 -18.52 0.68
C LEU A 178 13.29 -19.79 -0.01
N GLU A 179 13.65 -20.01 -1.27
CA GLU A 179 13.31 -21.23 -2.01
C GLU A 179 13.94 -22.47 -1.38
N ASP A 180 15.22 -22.39 -0.96
CA ASP A 180 15.90 -23.47 -0.24
C ASP A 180 15.23 -23.77 1.11
N LYS A 181 14.70 -22.76 1.79
CA LYS A 181 13.94 -22.95 3.03
C LYS A 181 12.65 -23.73 2.78
N LEU A 182 11.88 -23.36 1.75
CA LEU A 182 10.68 -24.12 1.35
C LEU A 182 11.01 -25.55 0.90
N ALA A 183 12.14 -25.72 0.20
CA ALA A 183 12.63 -27.02 -0.27
C ALA A 183 12.89 -28.00 0.88
N LYS A 184 13.47 -27.48 1.98
CA LYS A 184 13.92 -28.29 3.09
C LYS A 184 12.72 -28.92 3.79
N ASN A 185 12.62 -30.25 3.76
CA ASN A 185 11.55 -31.04 4.35
C ASN A 185 10.15 -30.81 3.74
N ASN A 186 10.07 -30.31 2.49
CA ASN A 186 8.80 -30.04 1.78
C ASN A 186 7.83 -29.21 2.64
N GLN A 187 8.34 -28.13 3.22
CA GLN A 187 7.60 -27.31 4.17
C GLN A 187 6.43 -26.59 3.49
N GLN A 188 5.31 -26.52 4.20
CA GLN A 188 4.15 -25.76 3.73
C GLN A 188 4.45 -24.25 3.74
N PHE A 189 5.19 -23.77 4.73
CA PHE A 189 5.51 -22.36 4.94
C PHE A 189 7.02 -22.15 5.09
N ILE A 190 7.50 -20.95 4.81
CA ILE A 190 8.92 -20.56 4.95
C ILE A 190 9.36 -20.69 6.41
N GLY A 191 8.47 -20.38 7.36
CA GLY A 191 8.70 -20.60 8.80
C GLY A 191 8.56 -22.04 9.27
N GLY A 192 8.14 -22.97 8.40
CA GLY A 192 7.96 -24.38 8.73
C GLY A 192 6.51 -24.86 8.55
N GLU A 193 5.94 -25.44 9.60
CA GLU A 193 4.61 -26.09 9.54
C GLU A 193 3.44 -25.10 9.67
N LYS A 194 3.67 -23.94 10.31
CA LYS A 194 2.64 -22.92 10.53
C LYS A 194 3.06 -21.62 9.88
N PHE A 195 2.06 -20.86 9.42
CA PHE A 195 2.27 -19.51 8.89
C PHE A 195 2.90 -18.62 9.97
N SER A 196 4.06 -18.07 9.64
CA SER A 196 4.94 -17.38 10.59
C SER A 196 5.09 -15.89 10.25
N LEU A 197 5.93 -15.17 11.02
CA LEU A 197 6.23 -13.76 10.78
C LEU A 197 6.92 -13.59 9.42
N ILE A 198 7.88 -14.46 9.08
CA ILE A 198 8.57 -14.37 7.80
C ILE A 198 7.61 -14.62 6.63
N ASP A 199 6.67 -15.55 6.77
CA ASP A 199 5.64 -15.82 5.75
C ASP A 199 4.76 -14.60 5.48
N ALA A 200 4.35 -13.88 6.54
CA ALA A 200 3.57 -12.66 6.41
C ALA A 200 4.31 -11.60 5.59
N TRP A 201 5.60 -11.39 5.87
CA TRP A 201 6.40 -10.39 5.16
C TRP A 201 6.70 -10.81 3.72
N VAL A 202 7.24 -12.00 3.51
CA VAL A 202 7.64 -12.46 2.17
C VAL A 202 6.41 -12.51 1.26
N SER A 203 5.32 -13.14 1.71
CA SER A 203 4.15 -13.31 0.87
C SER A 203 3.56 -11.99 0.43
N SER A 204 3.50 -11.02 1.33
CA SER A 204 2.92 -9.71 1.02
C SER A 204 3.71 -8.92 0.00
N TYR A 205 5.04 -8.94 0.09
CA TYR A 205 5.89 -8.25 -0.88
C TYR A 205 5.86 -8.96 -2.24
N LEU A 206 5.90 -10.29 -2.26
CA LEU A 206 5.90 -11.05 -3.50
C LEU A 206 4.53 -11.00 -4.20
N LEU A 207 3.41 -11.03 -3.47
CA LEU A 207 2.07 -10.82 -4.03
C LEU A 207 1.96 -9.45 -4.71
N VAL A 208 2.38 -8.38 -4.03
CA VAL A 208 2.38 -7.02 -4.61
C VAL A 208 3.27 -6.97 -5.85
N LEU A 209 4.42 -7.66 -5.84
CA LEU A 209 5.30 -7.72 -7.01
C LEU A 209 4.64 -8.43 -8.19
N ILE A 210 4.01 -9.58 -7.98
CA ILE A 210 3.35 -10.37 -9.04
C ILE A 210 2.17 -9.61 -9.65
N HIS A 211 1.34 -8.98 -8.81
CA HIS A 211 0.10 -8.34 -9.25
C HIS A 211 0.31 -6.97 -9.91
N PHE A 212 1.32 -6.21 -9.48
CA PHE A 212 1.42 -4.81 -9.87
C PHE A 212 2.68 -4.43 -10.64
N ALA A 213 3.76 -5.23 -10.58
CA ALA A 213 4.93 -4.96 -11.42
C ALA A 213 4.73 -5.49 -12.84
N SER A 214 5.27 -4.77 -13.81
CA SER A 214 5.33 -5.16 -15.21
C SER A 214 6.02 -6.52 -15.38
N GLU A 215 5.57 -7.32 -16.33
CA GLU A 215 6.23 -8.59 -16.71
C GLU A 215 7.67 -8.38 -17.18
N LYS A 216 7.97 -7.18 -17.68
CA LYS A 216 9.32 -6.76 -18.10
C LYS A 216 10.18 -6.25 -16.94
N SER A 217 9.62 -6.15 -15.74
CA SER A 217 10.35 -5.76 -14.53
C SER A 217 11.43 -6.79 -14.22
N ARG A 218 12.68 -6.33 -14.09
CA ARG A 218 13.80 -7.20 -13.73
C ARG A 218 13.53 -8.00 -12.46
N LEU A 219 12.92 -7.39 -11.44
CA LEU A 219 12.65 -8.08 -10.17
C LEU A 219 11.59 -9.16 -10.33
N ARG A 220 10.53 -8.89 -11.11
CA ARG A 220 9.48 -9.88 -11.37
C ARG A 220 10.04 -11.04 -12.18
N THR A 221 10.89 -10.78 -13.17
CA THR A 221 11.58 -11.82 -13.94
C THR A 221 12.45 -12.71 -13.03
N LEU A 222 13.22 -12.13 -12.11
CA LEU A 222 13.98 -12.92 -11.13
C LEU A 222 13.06 -13.81 -10.28
N LEU A 223 11.97 -13.25 -9.73
CA LEU A 223 10.99 -14.05 -8.97
C LEU A 223 10.44 -15.22 -9.79
N THR A 224 10.11 -15.03 -11.06
CA THR A 224 9.57 -16.11 -11.91
C THR A 224 10.54 -17.26 -12.17
N GLN A 225 11.84 -17.07 -11.92
CA GLN A 225 12.85 -18.14 -12.01
C GLN A 225 12.82 -19.06 -10.79
N HIS A 226 12.24 -18.62 -9.67
CA HIS A 226 12.09 -19.37 -8.42
C HIS A 226 10.73 -20.06 -8.34
N LEU A 227 10.56 -21.16 -9.08
CA LEU A 227 9.27 -21.81 -9.30
C LEU A 227 8.55 -22.19 -7.99
N ARG A 228 9.28 -22.66 -6.97
CA ARG A 228 8.63 -23.06 -5.70
C ARG A 228 8.11 -21.86 -4.92
N LEU A 229 8.80 -20.72 -5.01
CA LEU A 229 8.30 -19.48 -4.45
C LEU A 229 7.06 -19.01 -5.20
N VAL A 230 7.04 -19.12 -6.53
CA VAL A 230 5.86 -18.80 -7.33
C VAL A 230 4.67 -19.67 -6.93
N ASP A 231 4.85 -20.99 -6.83
CA ASP A 231 3.80 -21.92 -6.39
C ASP A 231 3.29 -21.60 -4.98
N TYR A 232 4.22 -21.31 -4.06
CA TYR A 232 3.92 -20.91 -2.68
C TYR A 232 3.06 -19.64 -2.65
N ILE A 233 3.41 -18.62 -3.44
CA ILE A 233 2.68 -17.36 -3.50
C ILE A 233 1.33 -17.52 -4.19
N GLN A 234 1.26 -18.32 -5.26
CA GLN A 234 0.00 -18.60 -5.96
C GLN A 234 -1.02 -19.22 -5.02
N ARG A 235 -0.61 -20.18 -4.18
CA ARG A 235 -1.51 -20.77 -3.17
C ARG A 235 -2.07 -19.72 -2.21
N ILE A 236 -1.23 -18.79 -1.72
CA ILE A 236 -1.68 -17.71 -0.83
C ILE A 236 -2.61 -16.74 -1.58
N ASP A 237 -2.34 -16.47 -2.85
CA ASP A 237 -3.17 -15.62 -3.69
C ASP A 237 -4.57 -16.22 -3.92
N GLU A 238 -4.64 -17.52 -4.21
CA GLU A 238 -5.89 -18.27 -4.35
C GLU A 238 -6.73 -18.22 -3.07
N GLU A 239 -6.10 -18.37 -1.91
CA GLU A 239 -6.75 -18.19 -0.61
C GLU A 239 -7.30 -16.75 -0.45
N GLN A 240 -6.56 -15.72 -0.88
CA GLN A 240 -7.06 -14.34 -0.85
C GLN A 240 -8.25 -14.14 -1.79
N LEU A 241 -8.20 -14.72 -2.99
CA LEU A 241 -9.26 -14.59 -3.98
C LEU A 241 -10.57 -15.23 -3.52
N LEU A 242 -10.50 -16.40 -2.86
CA LEU A 242 -11.68 -17.06 -2.30
C LEU A 242 -12.36 -16.18 -1.25
N LEU A 243 -11.57 -15.61 -0.34
CA LEU A 243 -12.09 -14.72 0.71
C LEU A 243 -12.68 -13.42 0.13
N TYR A 244 -12.09 -12.90 -0.94
CA TYR A 244 -12.64 -11.75 -1.64
C TYR A 244 -14.04 -12.08 -2.20
N LYS A 245 -14.19 -13.24 -2.85
CA LYS A 245 -15.48 -13.70 -3.41
C LYS A 245 -16.54 -13.93 -2.33
N GLU A 246 -16.16 -14.48 -1.18
CA GLU A 246 -17.07 -14.65 -0.04
C GLU A 246 -17.57 -13.31 0.50
N ARG A 247 -16.70 -12.30 0.58
CA ARG A 247 -17.11 -10.95 1.01
C ARG A 247 -18.03 -10.26 0.02
N GLU A 248 -17.78 -10.44 -1.29
CA GLU A 248 -18.68 -9.91 -2.32
C GLU A 248 -20.06 -10.57 -2.29
N SER A 249 -20.13 -11.90 -2.09
CA SER A 249 -21.41 -12.60 -2.03
C SER A 249 -22.26 -12.18 -0.82
N HIS A 250 -21.63 -11.90 0.32
CA HIS A 250 -22.32 -11.36 1.51
C HIS A 250 -22.82 -9.92 1.32
N ASN A 251 -22.16 -9.10 0.49
CA ASN A 251 -22.58 -7.73 0.21
C ASN A 251 -23.74 -7.63 -0.79
N HIS A 252 -24.05 -8.69 -1.55
CA HIS A 252 -25.12 -8.70 -2.57
C HIS A 252 -26.52 -9.06 -2.06
N ILE A 253 -26.71 -9.27 -0.75
CA ILE A 253 -28.04 -9.52 -0.15
C ILE A 253 -28.57 -8.24 0.51
N SER A 254 -29.06 -7.30 -0.31
CA SER A 254 -30.07 -6.27 0.06
C SER A 254 -30.51 -5.49 -1.19
N PRO A 255 -31.56 -5.91 -1.91
CA PRO A 255 -32.20 -5.08 -2.91
C PRO A 255 -33.32 -4.26 -2.25
N THR A 256 -33.02 -3.03 -1.84
CA THR A 256 -34.08 -2.02 -1.75
C THR A 256 -34.27 -1.43 -3.15
N SER A 257 -35.50 -1.53 -3.65
CA SER A 257 -35.97 -1.09 -4.97
C SER A 257 -35.67 0.39 -5.28
N PRO A 258 -35.60 0.76 -6.58
CA PRO A 258 -35.04 2.02 -7.03
C PRO A 258 -36.08 3.15 -7.02
N GLU A 259 -35.77 4.26 -6.37
CA GLU A 259 -36.40 5.54 -6.68
C GLU A 259 -35.39 6.47 -7.36
N ASN A 260 -35.87 7.07 -8.44
CA ASN A 260 -35.12 7.79 -9.44
C ASN A 260 -34.42 9.04 -8.86
N SER A 261 -33.12 8.94 -8.64
CA SER A 261 -32.20 10.04 -8.87
C SER A 261 -30.94 9.45 -9.48
N VAL A 262 -30.52 9.95 -10.64
CA VAL A 262 -29.25 9.55 -11.23
C VAL A 262 -28.16 10.14 -10.33
N ASP A 263 -27.74 9.35 -9.35
CA ASP A 263 -26.69 9.70 -8.43
C ASP A 263 -25.38 9.81 -9.23
N ILE A 264 -24.75 10.99 -9.22
CA ILE A 264 -23.49 11.25 -9.92
C ILE A 264 -22.41 10.24 -9.48
N VAL A 265 -22.53 9.70 -8.26
CA VAL A 265 -21.68 8.62 -7.73
C VAL A 265 -21.87 7.31 -8.51
N SER A 266 -23.09 6.97 -8.91
CA SER A 266 -23.37 5.78 -9.72
C SER A 266 -22.86 5.92 -11.16
N VAL A 267 -22.91 7.14 -11.73
CA VAL A 267 -22.31 7.47 -13.03
C VAL A 267 -20.78 7.41 -12.96
N LEU A 268 -20.17 7.95 -11.91
CA LEU A 268 -18.73 7.82 -11.65
C LEU A 268 -18.30 6.37 -11.42
N HIS A 269 -19.16 5.57 -10.79
CA HIS A 269 -18.92 4.14 -10.61
C HIS A 269 -18.98 3.40 -11.96
N ILE A 270 -19.94 3.71 -12.83
CA ILE A 270 -20.02 3.15 -14.19
C ILE A 270 -18.81 3.60 -15.01
N ILE A 271 -18.38 4.86 -14.92
CA ILE A 271 -17.15 5.35 -15.58
C ILE A 271 -15.91 4.63 -15.04
N SER A 272 -15.84 4.35 -13.72
CA SER A 272 -14.80 3.54 -13.11
C SER A 272 -14.82 2.09 -13.63
N GLN A 273 -16.00 1.47 -13.75
CA GLN A 273 -16.15 0.09 -14.23
C GLN A 273 -15.85 -0.02 -15.73
N VAL A 274 -16.23 0.97 -16.54
CA VAL A 274 -15.85 1.08 -17.95
C VAL A 274 -14.35 1.34 -18.09
N GLY A 275 -13.75 2.13 -17.19
CA GLY A 275 -12.31 2.31 -17.08
C GLY A 275 -11.54 1.03 -16.69
N ARG A 276 -12.15 0.16 -15.87
CA ARG A 276 -11.60 -1.16 -15.51
C ARG A 276 -11.57 -2.13 -16.70
N ALA A 277 -12.51 -2.02 -17.64
CA ALA A 277 -12.59 -2.88 -18.82
C ALA A 277 -11.69 -2.40 -19.99
N TYR A 278 -11.40 -1.10 -20.07
CA TYR A 278 -10.62 -0.51 -21.18
C TYR A 278 -9.10 -0.43 -20.95
N PHE A 279 -8.58 -0.95 -19.83
CA PHE A 279 -7.15 -0.85 -19.48
C PHE A 279 -6.22 -1.79 -20.29
N ILE A 280 -6.69 -2.38 -21.39
CA ILE A 280 -5.88 -3.11 -22.37
C ILE A 280 -5.93 -2.38 -23.71
N GLU A 281 -5.35 -1.18 -23.81
CA GLU A 281 -4.85 -0.65 -25.08
C GLU A 281 -3.79 0.45 -24.85
N THR A 282 -2.58 0.20 -25.35
CA THR A 282 -1.30 0.78 -24.92
C THR A 282 -0.93 2.15 -25.51
N ALA A 283 -1.82 2.83 -26.25
CA ALA A 283 -1.51 4.11 -26.90
C ALA A 283 -2.05 5.34 -26.14
N LEU A 284 -3.27 5.27 -25.62
CA LEU A 284 -3.91 6.40 -24.92
C LEU A 284 -3.27 6.66 -23.55
N ILE A 285 -2.79 5.59 -22.89
CA ILE A 285 -2.10 5.63 -21.61
C ILE A 285 -0.82 6.46 -21.71
N HIS A 286 -0.07 6.39 -22.82
CA HIS A 286 1.17 7.16 -22.97
C HIS A 286 0.90 8.67 -23.03
N GLN A 287 -0.10 9.09 -23.81
CA GLN A 287 -0.47 10.50 -23.96
C GLN A 287 -1.10 11.07 -22.69
N ILE A 288 -1.90 10.27 -21.97
CA ILE A 288 -2.42 10.63 -20.64
C ILE A 288 -1.29 10.71 -19.62
N ASN A 289 -0.32 9.79 -19.64
CA ASN A 289 0.83 9.81 -18.72
C ASN A 289 1.78 10.98 -18.99
N GLU A 290 2.01 11.38 -20.24
CA GLU A 290 2.78 12.59 -20.56
C GLU A 290 2.09 13.86 -20.05
N ARG A 291 0.77 13.96 -20.24
CA ARG A 291 -0.01 15.09 -19.71
C ARG A 291 -0.08 15.07 -18.19
N MET A 292 -0.20 13.90 -17.59
CA MET A 292 -0.16 13.72 -16.13
C MET A 292 1.21 14.08 -15.56
N THR A 293 2.32 13.72 -16.22
CA THR A 293 3.66 14.11 -15.75
C THR A 293 3.89 15.62 -15.85
N LEU A 294 3.35 16.30 -16.87
CA LEU A 294 3.36 17.77 -16.97
C LEU A 294 2.51 18.43 -15.87
N ILE A 295 1.31 17.91 -15.61
CA ILE A 295 0.43 18.38 -14.54
C ILE A 295 1.09 18.12 -13.17
N GLU A 296 1.68 16.95 -12.96
CA GLU A 296 2.46 16.62 -11.78
C GLU A 296 3.61 17.61 -11.59
N HIS A 297 4.39 17.89 -12.64
CA HIS A 297 5.51 18.83 -12.55
C HIS A 297 5.03 20.26 -12.21
N ALA A 298 3.93 20.70 -12.80
CA ALA A 298 3.31 21.99 -12.50
C ALA A 298 2.79 22.05 -11.06
N LEU A 299 2.07 21.02 -10.60
CA LEU A 299 1.57 20.90 -9.23
C LEU A 299 2.71 20.77 -8.21
N PHE A 300 3.80 20.08 -8.56
CA PHE A 300 4.99 19.96 -7.71
C PHE A 300 5.72 21.29 -7.58
N LYS A 301 5.84 22.04 -8.68
CA LYS A 301 6.40 23.40 -8.64
C LYS A 301 5.55 24.32 -7.76
N LEU A 302 4.22 24.25 -7.94
CA LEU A 302 3.26 25.01 -7.13
C LEU A 302 3.34 24.65 -5.65
N TYR A 303 3.49 23.35 -5.35
CA TYR A 303 3.62 22.85 -3.99
C TYR A 303 4.96 23.21 -3.35
N ASP A 304 6.08 23.11 -4.06
CA ASP A 304 7.38 23.51 -3.53
C ASP A 304 7.42 25.01 -3.26
N GLU A 305 6.79 25.81 -4.12
CA GLU A 305 6.61 27.24 -3.91
C GLU A 305 5.70 27.52 -2.70
N PHE A 306 4.60 26.79 -2.56
CA PHE A 306 3.71 26.84 -1.40
C PHE A 306 4.43 26.48 -0.09
N VAL A 307 5.10 25.32 -0.04
CA VAL A 307 5.83 24.87 1.14
C VAL A 307 6.95 25.84 1.47
N SER A 308 7.71 26.32 0.49
CA SER A 308 8.76 27.32 0.71
C SER A 308 8.19 28.60 1.34
N ARG A 309 7.06 29.08 0.82
CA ARG A 309 6.42 30.33 1.27
C ARG A 309 5.77 30.23 2.65
N TYR A 310 5.20 29.06 2.98
CA TYR A 310 4.42 28.87 4.21
C TYR A 310 5.06 27.94 5.24
N LYS A 311 6.30 27.44 5.01
CA LYS A 311 7.02 26.51 5.89
C LYS A 311 7.07 26.95 7.35
N THR A 312 7.38 28.23 7.56
CA THR A 312 7.55 28.83 8.88
C THR A 312 6.20 28.95 9.59
N SER A 313 5.16 29.37 8.87
CA SER A 313 3.79 29.48 9.39
C SER A 313 3.18 28.12 9.72
N LEU A 314 3.41 27.10 8.89
CA LEU A 314 2.99 25.71 9.14
C LEU A 314 3.70 25.10 10.36
N ARG A 315 5.01 25.36 10.53
CA ARG A 315 5.75 24.93 11.73
C ARG A 315 5.22 25.56 13.01
N ILE A 316 4.87 26.84 12.98
CA ILE A 316 4.35 27.57 14.15
C ILE A 316 2.93 27.10 14.51
N ALA A 317 2.11 26.75 13.51
CA ALA A 317 0.76 26.22 13.73
C ALA A 317 0.77 24.78 14.29
N ILE A 318 1.73 23.95 13.91
CA ILE A 318 1.83 22.54 14.35
C ILE A 318 2.42 22.42 15.78
N THR A 319 3.18 23.40 16.23
CA THR A 319 3.91 23.33 17.51
C THR A 319 3.19 23.93 18.72
N ASN A 320 2.04 24.60 18.53
CA ASN A 320 1.29 25.23 19.63
C ASN A 320 -0.06 24.55 19.87
N ASP A 321 -0.46 24.49 21.14
CA ASP A 321 -1.56 23.70 21.68
C ASP A 321 -2.95 24.02 21.07
N LEU A 322 -3.80 22.99 20.98
CA LEU A 322 -5.00 22.90 20.13
C LEU A 322 -6.11 23.93 20.40
N HIS A 323 -6.09 24.66 21.51
CA HIS A 323 -7.23 25.49 21.92
C HIS A 323 -7.25 26.90 21.29
N ASP A 324 -6.09 27.45 20.91
CA ASP A 324 -5.96 28.79 20.29
C ASP A 324 -5.86 28.72 18.74
N ASN A 325 -5.97 27.49 18.20
CA ASN A 325 -5.61 27.15 16.82
C ASN A 325 -6.73 27.38 15.79
N GLN A 326 -8.00 27.55 16.19
CA GLN A 326 -9.09 27.66 15.21
C GLN A 326 -8.98 28.94 14.36
N TYR A 327 -8.65 30.07 14.97
CA TYR A 327 -8.51 31.34 14.24
C TYR A 327 -7.25 31.39 13.36
N ARG A 328 -6.15 30.78 13.82
CA ARG A 328 -4.90 30.72 13.05
C ARG A 328 -4.97 29.73 11.90
N LEU A 329 -5.61 28.58 12.10
CA LEU A 329 -5.88 27.62 11.02
C LEU A 329 -6.88 28.21 10.01
N ALA A 330 -7.92 28.92 10.45
CA ALA A 330 -8.85 29.61 9.55
C ALA A 330 -8.15 30.70 8.72
N ALA A 331 -7.28 31.51 9.33
CA ALA A 331 -6.50 32.52 8.62
C ALA A 331 -5.49 31.90 7.64
N LEU A 332 -4.87 30.78 8.00
CA LEU A 332 -3.98 30.04 7.11
C LEU A 332 -4.75 29.37 5.97
N PHE A 333 -5.98 28.91 6.23
CA PHE A 333 -6.88 28.34 5.23
C PHE A 333 -7.38 29.43 4.24
N GLU A 334 -7.74 30.62 4.72
CA GLU A 334 -8.05 31.79 3.87
C GLU A 334 -6.86 32.20 2.99
N GLN A 335 -5.64 32.19 3.53
CA GLN A 335 -4.42 32.44 2.75
C GLN A 335 -4.17 31.35 1.70
N ILE A 336 -4.45 30.08 2.03
CA ILE A 336 -4.40 28.96 1.09
C ILE A 336 -5.45 29.11 -0.02
N VAL A 337 -6.69 29.42 0.33
CA VAL A 337 -7.79 29.64 -0.62
C VAL A 337 -7.48 30.81 -1.55
N THR A 338 -7.03 31.94 -1.00
CA THR A 338 -6.63 33.12 -1.80
C THR A 338 -5.43 32.82 -2.71
N PHE A 339 -4.45 32.05 -2.22
CA PHE A 339 -3.33 31.58 -3.05
C PHE A 339 -3.85 30.69 -4.18
N MET A 340 -4.71 29.71 -3.90
CA MET A 340 -5.29 28.84 -4.92
C MET A 340 -6.16 29.62 -5.93
N ASP A 341 -6.91 30.62 -5.49
CA ASP A 341 -7.72 31.50 -6.35
C ASP A 341 -6.87 32.39 -7.26
N SER A 342 -5.69 32.82 -6.79
CA SER A 342 -4.72 33.55 -7.63
C SER A 342 -4.11 32.70 -8.74
N PHE A 343 -4.27 31.37 -8.64
CA PHE A 343 -3.87 30.38 -9.63
C PHE A 343 -5.08 29.75 -10.33
N LYS A 344 -6.19 30.48 -10.49
CA LYS A 344 -7.20 30.13 -11.51
C LYS A 344 -6.50 30.01 -12.86
N LEU A 345 -6.10 28.77 -13.13
CA LEU A 345 -5.59 28.29 -14.39
C LEU A 345 -6.72 28.52 -15.39
N ASP A 346 -6.49 29.42 -16.35
CA ASP A 346 -7.13 29.33 -17.66
C ASP A 346 -6.67 28.00 -18.28
N ILE A 347 -7.37 26.91 -17.95
CA ILE A 347 -7.33 25.62 -18.68
C ILE A 347 -8.42 25.65 -19.74
#